data_AF-A0A812RUS8-F1
#
_entry.id   AF-A0A812RUS8-F1
#
_cell.length_a   1.000
_cell.length_b   1.000
_cell.length_c   1.000
_cell.angle_alpha   90.00
_cell.angle_beta   90.00
_cell.angle_gamma   90.00
#
_symmetry.space_group_name_H-M   'P 1'
#
loop_
_entity.id
_entity.type
_entity.pdbx_description
1 polymer ?
#
loop_
_entity_poly.entity_id
_entity_poly.type
_entity_poly.pdbx_seq_one_letter_code
_entity_poly.pdbx_strand_id
1 'polypeptide(L)'
;MSWLDELHDSLLSAVRAAGHRTLAMPTLCTGGIGIPVQFVGVAVARSVYRDFLAHPTDPLRVRICCFEPGHLHMVRAIKDEIVDNFYRPETAEDLVTLLQRSSRDGRPPSPNEEDPTSEDDQMMAL
;
A
#
# COMPACT_ATOMS: atom_id res chain seq x y z
N MET A 1 5.03 19.26 -3.38
CA MET A 1 3.66 18.73 -3.13
C MET A 1 2.68 19.75 -3.68
N SER A 2 1.60 19.35 -4.36
CA SER A 2 0.61 20.34 -4.85
C SER A 2 -0.41 20.65 -3.75
N TRP A 3 -1.03 21.84 -3.78
CA TRP A 3 -2.10 22.18 -2.83
C TRP A 3 -3.28 21.19 -2.89
N LEU A 4 -3.49 20.57 -4.06
CA LEU A 4 -4.49 19.54 -4.25
C LEU A 4 -4.12 18.23 -3.55
N ASP A 5 -2.83 17.88 -3.49
CA ASP A 5 -2.36 16.75 -2.67
C ASP A 5 -2.58 17.04 -1.18
N GLU A 6 -2.21 18.24 -0.72
CA GLU A 6 -2.36 18.66 0.69
C GLU A 6 -3.82 18.66 1.15
N LEU A 7 -4.75 19.08 0.27
CA LEU A 7 -6.19 19.00 0.52
C LEU A 7 -6.64 17.56 0.80
N HIS A 8 -6.21 16.61 -0.03
CA HIS A 8 -6.62 15.22 0.10
C HIS A 8 -5.94 14.53 1.28
N ASP A 9 -4.64 14.77 1.52
CA ASP A 9 -3.94 14.25 2.70
C ASP A 9 -4.59 14.75 4.00
N SER A 10 -4.94 16.04 4.06
CA SER A 10 -5.64 16.62 5.22
C SER A 10 -7.01 16.01 5.43
N LEU A 11 -7.76 15.78 4.34
CA LEU A 11 -9.05 15.11 4.39
C LEU A 11 -8.93 13.68 4.94
N LEU A 12 -7.99 12.88 4.43
CA LEU A 12 -7.77 11.50 4.89
C LEU A 12 -7.34 11.46 6.36
N SER A 13 -6.45 12.37 6.76
CA SER A 13 -6.03 12.53 8.16
C SER A 13 -7.21 12.84 9.07
N ALA A 14 -8.08 13.78 8.69
CA ALA A 14 -9.28 14.14 9.45
C ALA A 14 -10.26 12.97 9.57
N VAL A 15 -10.47 12.21 8.49
CA VAL A 15 -11.34 11.01 8.50
C VAL A 15 -10.80 9.95 9.47
N ARG A 16 -9.48 9.72 9.49
CA ARG A 16 -8.85 8.80 10.45
C ARG A 16 -8.98 9.28 11.89
N ALA A 17 -8.72 10.56 12.13
CA ALA A 17 -8.82 11.17 13.46
C ALA A 17 -10.25 11.07 14.03
N ALA A 18 -11.26 11.08 13.16
CA ALA A 18 -12.66 10.84 13.52
C ALA A 18 -13.00 9.34 13.75
N GLY A 19 -12.03 8.42 13.60
CA GLY A 19 -12.23 6.99 13.80
C GLY A 19 -12.87 6.25 12.60
N HIS A 20 -13.00 6.90 11.45
CA HIS A 20 -13.57 6.29 10.26
C HIS A 20 -12.52 5.57 9.40
N ARG A 21 -12.96 4.57 8.62
CA ARG A 21 -12.13 3.78 7.68
C ARG A 21 -12.68 3.73 6.27
N THR A 22 -13.81 4.40 6.05
CA THR A 22 -14.47 4.52 4.76
C THR A 22 -14.76 5.98 4.51
N LEU A 23 -14.48 6.43 3.30
CA LEU A 23 -14.78 7.79 2.83
C LEU A 23 -15.51 7.69 1.50
N ALA A 24 -16.71 8.25 1.43
CA ALA A 24 -17.36 8.56 0.16
C ALA A 24 -17.24 10.07 -0.06
N MET A 25 -16.68 10.49 -1.19
CA MET A 25 -16.40 11.90 -1.46
C MET A 25 -16.70 12.25 -2.92
N PRO A 26 -17.17 13.47 -3.22
CA PRO A 26 -17.33 13.91 -4.60
C PRO A 26 -15.97 14.19 -5.26
N THR A 27 -15.98 14.49 -6.56
CA THR A 27 -14.80 15.02 -7.26
C THR A 27 -14.53 16.46 -6.84
N LEU A 28 -13.83 16.65 -5.72
CA LEU A 28 -13.52 17.96 -5.13
C LEU A 28 -12.88 18.90 -6.16
N CYS A 29 -13.22 20.19 -6.07
CA CYS A 29 -12.67 21.26 -6.91
C CYS A 29 -13.02 21.21 -8.41
N THR A 30 -13.79 20.24 -8.89
CA THR A 30 -14.20 20.15 -10.32
C THR A 30 -15.31 21.12 -10.72
N GLY A 31 -16.09 21.64 -9.76
CA GLY A 31 -17.15 22.63 -9.97
C GLY A 31 -16.61 24.05 -10.03
N GLY A 32 -16.99 24.90 -9.07
CA GLY A 32 -16.68 26.35 -9.07
C GLY A 32 -15.18 26.72 -9.12
N ILE A 33 -14.27 25.82 -8.77
CA ILE A 33 -12.81 26.02 -8.90
C ILE A 33 -12.33 25.63 -10.31
N GLY A 34 -13.03 24.75 -11.01
CA GLY A 34 -12.75 24.37 -12.39
C GLY A 34 -11.53 23.47 -12.59
N ILE A 35 -11.11 22.71 -11.57
CA ILE A 35 -9.99 21.78 -11.70
C ILE A 35 -10.40 20.59 -12.57
N PRO A 36 -9.61 20.24 -13.61
CA PRO A 36 -9.87 19.04 -14.40
C PRO A 36 -9.85 17.77 -13.55
N VAL A 37 -10.86 16.92 -13.75
CA VAL A 37 -11.09 15.70 -12.94
C VAL A 37 -9.89 14.76 -12.89
N GLN A 38 -9.08 14.71 -13.95
CA GLN A 38 -7.89 13.87 -14.00
C GLN A 38 -6.85 14.26 -12.94
N PHE A 39 -6.70 15.55 -12.66
CA PHE A 39 -5.76 16.00 -11.63
C PHE A 39 -6.29 15.67 -10.23
N VAL A 40 -7.61 15.74 -10.04
CA VAL A 40 -8.25 15.30 -8.79
C VAL A 40 -8.05 13.79 -8.59
N GLY A 41 -8.31 12.97 -9.61
CA GLY A 41 -8.11 11.52 -9.53
C GLY A 41 -6.68 11.13 -9.17
N VAL A 42 -5.68 11.78 -9.79
CA VAL A 42 -4.26 11.55 -9.48
C VAL A 42 -3.91 11.99 -8.05
N ALA A 43 -4.39 13.16 -7.60
CA ALA A 43 -4.13 13.65 -6.25
C ALA A 43 -4.74 12.74 -5.18
N VAL A 44 -5.98 12.27 -5.39
CA VAL A 44 -6.63 11.30 -4.51
C VAL A 44 -5.82 10.02 -4.42
N ALA A 45 -5.43 9.45 -5.56
CA ALA A 45 -4.73 8.18 -5.57
C ALA A 45 -3.35 8.25 -4.92
N ARG A 46 -2.61 9.35 -5.13
CA ARG A 46 -1.35 9.61 -4.41
C ARG A 46 -1.54 9.72 -2.90
N SER A 47 -2.60 10.39 -2.47
CA SER A 47 -2.91 10.58 -1.05
C SER A 47 -3.32 9.27 -0.39
N VAL A 48 -4.16 8.48 -1.06
CA VAL A 48 -4.54 7.12 -0.62
C VAL A 48 -3.34 6.20 -0.55
N TYR A 49 -2.43 6.27 -1.52
CA TYR A 49 -1.20 5.48 -1.52
C TYR A 49 -0.30 5.83 -0.33
N ARG A 50 -0.05 7.13 -0.09
CA ARG A 50 0.70 7.59 1.09
C ARG A 50 0.05 7.14 2.39
N ASP A 51 -1.27 7.28 2.48
CA ASP A 51 -2.04 6.85 3.65
C ASP A 51 -1.91 5.34 3.90
N PHE A 52 -1.95 4.53 2.83
CA PHE A 52 -1.74 3.08 2.91
C PHE A 52 -0.33 2.73 3.38
N LEU A 53 0.70 3.38 2.83
CA LEU A 53 2.08 3.15 3.26
C LEU A 53 2.30 3.47 4.74
N ALA A 54 1.63 4.51 5.26
CA ALA A 54 1.68 4.86 6.67
C ALA A 54 0.87 3.91 7.57
N HIS A 55 -0.17 3.25 7.03
CA HIS A 55 -1.10 2.41 7.79
C HIS A 55 -1.43 1.10 7.04
N PRO A 56 -0.45 0.22 6.77
CA PRO A 56 -0.62 -0.91 5.86
C PRO A 56 -1.62 -1.97 6.36
N THR A 57 -1.78 -2.10 7.68
CA THR A 57 -2.71 -3.06 8.31
C THR A 57 -4.10 -2.50 8.55
N ASP A 58 -4.31 -1.20 8.31
CA ASP A 58 -5.57 -0.49 8.58
C ASP A 58 -5.90 0.48 7.43
N PRO A 59 -6.14 -0.04 6.21
CA PRO A 59 -6.31 0.79 5.01
C PRO A 59 -7.62 1.55 5.01
N LEU A 60 -7.58 2.81 4.57
CA LEU A 60 -8.76 3.63 4.35
C LEU A 60 -9.38 3.33 2.98
N ARG A 61 -10.68 3.02 2.95
CA ARG A 61 -11.43 2.73 1.71
C ARG A 61 -12.07 4.01 1.17
N VAL A 62 -11.58 4.51 0.05
CA VAL A 62 -12.10 5.73 -0.61
C VAL A 62 -13.00 5.37 -1.79
N ARG A 63 -14.18 5.99 -1.85
CA ARG A 63 -15.13 5.95 -2.96
C ARG A 63 -15.31 7.36 -3.53
N ILE A 64 -14.94 7.54 -4.80
CA ILE A 64 -15.14 8.81 -5.50
C ILE A 64 -16.53 8.78 -6.16
N CYS A 65 -17.44 9.60 -5.65
CA CYS A 65 -18.80 9.78 -6.14
C CYS A 65 -18.78 10.79 -7.30
N CYS A 66 -18.85 10.27 -8.53
CA CYS A 66 -18.89 11.09 -9.74
C CYS A 66 -20.33 11.47 -10.05
N PHE A 67 -20.64 12.77 -10.02
CA PHE A 67 -21.94 13.28 -10.48
C PHE A 67 -22.01 13.28 -12.01
N GLU A 68 -20.98 13.78 -12.66
CA GLU A 68 -20.88 13.83 -14.13
C GLU A 68 -20.44 12.47 -14.70
N PRO A 69 -21.12 11.94 -15.74
CA PRO A 69 -20.72 10.68 -16.40
C PRO A 69 -19.28 10.71 -16.92
N GLY A 70 -18.80 11.85 -17.43
CA GLY A 70 -17.43 12.02 -17.90
C GLY A 70 -16.38 11.86 -16.80
N HIS A 71 -16.72 12.23 -15.56
CA HIS A 71 -15.81 12.06 -14.42
C HIS A 71 -15.61 10.57 -14.09
N LEU A 72 -16.67 9.77 -14.18
CA LEU A 72 -16.59 8.33 -13.90
C LEU A 72 -15.59 7.64 -14.82
N HIS A 73 -15.64 7.92 -16.13
CA HIS A 73 -14.72 7.31 -17.09
C HIS A 73 -13.27 7.67 -16.79
N MET A 74 -12.99 8.95 -16.53
CA MET A 74 -11.65 9.44 -16.25
C MET A 74 -11.07 8.90 -14.93
N VAL A 75 -11.87 8.92 -13.85
CA VAL A 75 -11.44 8.40 -12.55
C VAL A 75 -11.19 6.89 -12.62
N ARG A 76 -12.02 6.17 -13.37
CA ARG A 76 -11.82 4.73 -13.60
C ARG A 76 -10.52 4.44 -14.33
N ALA A 77 -10.26 5.16 -15.42
CA ALA A 77 -9.02 5.03 -16.18
C ALA A 77 -7.78 5.29 -15.31
N ILE A 78 -7.78 6.36 -14.50
CA ILE A 78 -6.67 6.64 -13.57
C ILE A 78 -6.48 5.52 -12.56
N LYS A 79 -7.58 5.02 -11.98
CA LYS A 79 -7.52 3.92 -11.02
C LYS A 79 -6.97 2.65 -11.67
N ASP A 80 -7.38 2.34 -12.90
CA ASP A 80 -6.88 1.18 -13.65
C ASP A 80 -5.37 1.35 -13.96
N GLU A 81 -4.95 2.50 -14.49
CA GLU A 81 -3.52 2.81 -14.73
C GLU A 81 -2.67 2.69 -13.46
N ILE A 82 -3.17 3.15 -12.31
CA ILE A 82 -2.43 3.06 -11.06
C ILE A 82 -2.31 1.63 -10.59
N VAL A 83 -3.39 0.84 -10.69
CA VAL A 83 -3.32 -0.59 -10.36
C VAL A 83 -2.34 -1.29 -11.30
N ASP A 84 -2.44 -1.09 -12.61
CA ASP A 84 -1.60 -1.79 -13.57
C ASP A 84 -0.10 -1.46 -13.45
N ASN A 85 0.23 -0.22 -13.08
CA ASN A 85 1.62 0.23 -12.97
C ASN A 85 2.22 0.10 -11.57
N PHE A 86 1.41 0.10 -10.50
CA PHE A 86 1.91 0.00 -9.12
C PHE A 86 1.63 -1.34 -8.44
N TYR A 87 0.62 -2.09 -8.89
CA TYR A 87 0.29 -3.40 -8.36
C TYR A 87 0.84 -4.49 -9.29
N ARG A 88 1.93 -5.14 -8.85
CA ARG A 88 2.43 -6.38 -9.47
C ARG A 88 1.88 -7.58 -8.70
N PRO A 89 0.84 -8.28 -9.20
CA PRO A 89 0.23 -9.41 -8.48
C PRO A 89 1.24 -10.53 -8.19
N GLU A 90 2.21 -10.75 -9.08
CA GLU A 90 3.30 -11.73 -8.93
C GLU A 90 4.06 -11.55 -7.60
N THR A 91 4.40 -10.30 -7.25
CA THR A 91 5.10 -9.99 -5.99
C THR A 91 4.24 -10.15 -4.74
N ALA A 92 2.92 -10.00 -4.88
CA ALA A 92 1.98 -10.21 -3.77
C ALA A 92 1.77 -11.70 -3.49
N GLU A 93 1.72 -12.53 -4.54
CA GLU A 93 1.66 -13.99 -4.41
C GLU A 93 2.94 -14.57 -3.78
N ASP A 94 4.10 -14.04 -4.16
CA ASP A 94 5.38 -14.38 -3.52
C ASP A 94 5.39 -14.01 -2.03
N LEU A 95 4.89 -12.82 -1.67
CA LEU A 95 4.77 -12.37 -0.29
C LEU A 95 3.81 -13.24 0.53
N VAL A 96 2.65 -13.58 -0.02
CA VAL A 96 1.69 -14.50 0.62
C VAL A 96 2.31 -15.88 0.82
N THR A 97 3.02 -16.40 -0.18
CA THR A 97 3.72 -17.68 -0.10
C THR A 97 4.83 -17.66 0.95
N LEU A 98 5.59 -16.56 1.03
CA LEU A 98 6.65 -16.37 2.01
C LEU A 98 6.10 -16.29 3.43
N LEU A 99 5.02 -15.52 3.66
CA LEU A 99 4.32 -15.44 4.94
C LEU A 99 3.71 -16.79 5.37
N GLN A 100 3.20 -17.58 4.43
CA GLN A 100 2.69 -18.92 4.70
C GLN A 100 3.82 -19.91 5.09
N ARG A 101 5.02 -19.77 4.52
CA ARG A 101 6.20 -20.56 4.92
C ARG A 101 6.66 -20.19 6.33
N SER A 102 6.80 -18.89 6.61
CA SER A 102 7.17 -18.40 7.95
C SER A 102 6.17 -18.80 9.05
N SER A 103 4.90 -19.03 8.70
CA SER A 103 3.88 -19.51 9.63
C SER A 103 3.90 -21.03 9.85
N ARG A 104 4.51 -21.80 8.94
CA ARG A 104 4.67 -23.26 9.07
C ARG A 104 5.93 -23.63 9.85
N ASP A 105 6.98 -22.83 9.74
CA ASP A 105 8.23 -23.01 10.48
C ASP A 105 8.16 -22.44 11.89
N GLY A 106 7.07 -22.69 12.63
CA GLY A 106 6.87 -22.29 14.03
C GLY A 106 7.87 -22.90 15.04
N ARG A 107 9.09 -23.21 14.61
CA ARG A 107 10.21 -23.62 15.43
C ARG A 107 11.09 -22.38 15.68
N PRO A 108 11.18 -21.87 16.92
CA PRO A 108 12.22 -20.90 17.23
C PRO A 108 13.60 -21.52 16.91
N PRO A 109 14.58 -20.72 16.46
CA PRO A 109 15.94 -21.22 16.24
C PRO A 109 16.45 -21.85 17.54
N SER A 110 16.85 -23.12 17.47
CA SER A 110 17.44 -23.84 18.59
C SER A 110 18.78 -23.16 18.93
N PRO A 111 19.04 -22.77 20.19
CA PRO A 111 20.31 -22.15 20.57
C PRO A 111 21.52 -23.09 20.50
N ASN A 112 21.33 -24.39 20.26
CA ASN A 112 22.34 -25.43 20.45
C ASN A 112 22.58 -26.30 19.20
N GLU A 113 22.83 -25.69 18.04
CA GLU A 113 23.61 -26.38 17.01
C GLU A 113 25.07 -25.97 17.20
N GLU A 114 25.71 -26.63 18.17
CA GLU A 114 27.16 -26.67 18.27
C GLU A 114 27.70 -27.32 17.00
N ASP A 115 28.62 -26.61 16.35
CA ASP A 115 29.39 -27.05 15.19
C ASP A 115 30.29 -28.23 15.60
N PRO A 116 30.00 -29.48 15.18
CA PRO A 116 30.81 -30.63 15.55
C PRO A 116 31.82 -30.89 14.44
N THR A 117 32.67 -29.92 14.13
CA THR A 117 33.87 -30.15 13.30
C THR A 117 35.08 -29.34 13.80
N SER A 118 35.39 -29.47 15.09
CA SER A 118 36.76 -29.25 15.56
C SER A 118 37.24 -30.50 16.28
N GLU A 119 38.47 -30.92 15.97
CA GLU A 119 39.24 -32.02 16.57
C GLU A 119 39.06 -33.38 15.89
N ASP A 120 39.87 -33.64 14.85
CA ASP A 120 40.64 -34.89 14.71
C ASP A 120 41.53 -34.85 13.44
N ASP A 121 42.59 -34.04 13.46
CA ASP A 121 43.74 -34.25 12.55
C ASP A 121 45.07 -33.80 13.18
N GLN A 122 45.27 -34.18 14.45
CA GLN A 122 46.60 -34.39 15.01
C GLN A 122 46.86 -35.89 15.10
N MET A 123 47.55 -36.47 14.12
CA MET A 123 48.61 -37.46 14.32
C MET A 123 49.02 -38.03 12.96
N MET A 124 50.15 -37.56 12.42
CA MET A 124 51.20 -38.41 11.85
C MET A 124 52.41 -37.51 11.59
N ALA A 125 53.16 -37.25 12.66
CA ALA A 125 54.60 -37.06 12.54
C ALA A 125 55.21 -38.47 12.49
N LEU A 126 55.91 -38.79 11.40
CA LEU A 126 57.16 -39.57 11.34
C LEU A 126 57.67 -39.58 9.89
#